data_AF-A0A5R9LNU1-F1
#
_entry.id   AF-A0A5R9LNU1-F1
#
_cell.length_a   1.000
_cell.length_b   1.000
_cell.length_c   1.000
_cell.angle_alpha   90.00
_cell.angle_beta   90.00
_cell.angle_gamma   90.00
#
_symmetry.space_group_name_H-M   'P 1'
#
loop_
_entity.id
_entity.type
_entity.pdbx_description
1 polymer ?
#
loop_
_entity_poly.entity_id
_entity_poly.type
_entity_poly.pdbx_seq_one_letter_code
_entity_poly.pdbx_strand_id
1 'polypeptide(L)'
;MEPAAGTVAAARAALLAAYYEARDNGDAELMAAAALRLPSSQYFGTHPGHVPALIHEAYTVAVEPASRCRLAAALARAWAYGGETQRAVAFAREAVALADRLGDPEVVADALDAALLASWGPDDFAERLALSARLADAAAHLTEPAQRLTAHLWRLTTAWECLDVVAVQRQLRALDMIAEESGSARAAFFAASRRAMYALATGDIDTADRLIPITHDLGGQAAEPDREAVVHSLVAARARHVGDAETLRSEAAAFEAYGSSEGVPSVSAEAAVFWLAADEPNRAEQLLHQLAGAGLATVPRDVDFLLTVTSLVDVAAALHSDEIVADGARLLEPFAGRAVLNAGAVTFHGVVDDYLHRAEQVLGRPDTTRWRHNAASAYQRIGAAWWRDRLIAPAAATPTTPPVTVHLHRDGELGWVVGTNGTTIVLSDLKGLFYLRELLRSPGVELSVLDLSAAAPGHAGVVTESDTAEIIDKQALVAYHHRLRDIDAELDEAESWTDHARLDRLRLEREALLAEVRTATGLGGRRRRFTSAHERARIAVRKAIASTLDRIDHHDAQLARLLRDTIHTGASCRYDPDPSRPVSWLLDTPKSEE
;
A
#
# COMPACT_ATOMS: atom_id res chain seq x y z
N MET A 1 3.41 5.30 -37.06
CA MET A 1 2.40 5.05 -36.01
C MET A 1 1.12 5.89 -36.19
N GLU A 2 1.17 7.06 -36.84
CA GLU A 2 -0.02 7.86 -37.21
C GLU A 2 -1.07 7.23 -38.16
N PRO A 3 -0.74 6.37 -39.15
CA PRO A 3 -1.75 5.91 -40.12
C PRO A 3 -2.75 4.88 -39.53
N ALA A 4 -2.39 4.15 -38.47
CA ALA A 4 -3.28 3.18 -37.81
C ALA A 4 -4.30 3.88 -36.89
N ALA A 5 -3.89 4.92 -36.16
CA ALA A 5 -4.80 5.70 -35.33
C ALA A 5 -5.84 6.46 -36.17
N GLY A 6 -5.43 7.02 -37.31
CA GLY A 6 -6.34 7.70 -38.24
C GLY A 6 -7.38 6.78 -38.88
N THR A 7 -7.01 5.53 -39.18
CA THR A 7 -7.94 4.54 -39.75
C THR A 7 -8.94 4.02 -38.73
N VAL A 8 -8.53 3.80 -37.47
CA VAL A 8 -9.44 3.43 -36.38
C VAL A 8 -10.43 4.55 -36.07
N ALA A 9 -9.97 5.80 -36.01
CA ALA A 9 -10.84 6.96 -35.79
C ALA A 9 -11.86 7.14 -36.93
N ALA A 10 -11.44 6.98 -38.19
CA ALA A 10 -12.31 7.04 -39.35
C ALA A 10 -13.35 5.89 -39.37
N ALA A 11 -12.95 4.66 -39.04
CA ALA A 11 -13.85 3.52 -38.94
C ALA A 11 -14.91 3.74 -37.85
N ARG A 12 -14.50 4.27 -36.68
CA ARG A 12 -15.43 4.61 -35.59
C ARG A 12 -16.41 5.71 -36.00
N ALA A 13 -15.94 6.75 -36.68
CA ALA A 13 -16.81 7.82 -37.19
C ALA A 13 -17.84 7.30 -38.19
N ALA A 14 -17.44 6.38 -39.09
CA ALA A 14 -18.35 5.74 -40.03
C ALA A 14 -19.41 4.87 -39.32
N LEU A 15 -19.03 4.10 -38.29
CA LEU A 15 -19.98 3.33 -37.49
C LEU A 15 -20.98 4.21 -36.74
N LEU A 16 -20.54 5.35 -36.20
CA LEU A 16 -21.43 6.32 -35.55
C LEU A 16 -22.40 6.96 -36.55
N ALA A 17 -21.93 7.33 -37.74
CA ALA A 17 -22.79 7.87 -38.79
C ALA A 17 -23.87 6.85 -39.21
N ALA A 18 -23.47 5.59 -39.43
CA ALA A 18 -24.39 4.51 -39.75
C ALA A 18 -25.42 4.26 -38.63
N TYR A 19 -24.97 4.32 -37.36
CA TYR A 19 -25.87 4.18 -36.21
C TYR A 19 -26.93 5.30 -36.18
N TYR A 20 -26.53 6.56 -36.34
CA TYR A 20 -27.47 7.68 -36.29
C TYR A 20 -28.42 7.69 -37.50
N GLU A 21 -27.95 7.33 -38.69
CA GLU A 21 -28.82 7.17 -39.86
C GLU A 21 -29.85 6.05 -39.66
N ALA A 22 -29.44 4.90 -39.10
CA ALA A 22 -30.35 3.82 -38.76
C ALA A 22 -31.41 4.25 -37.74
N ARG A 23 -30.97 5.00 -36.71
CA ARG A 23 -31.84 5.56 -35.68
C ARG A 23 -32.89 6.50 -36.28
N ASP A 24 -32.49 7.41 -37.15
CA ASP A 24 -33.38 8.39 -37.78
C ASP A 24 -34.40 7.70 -38.71
N ASN A 25 -34.02 6.58 -39.32
CA ASN A 25 -34.89 5.76 -40.17
C ASN A 25 -35.71 4.71 -39.41
N GLY A 26 -35.47 4.51 -38.10
CA GLY A 26 -36.14 3.50 -37.28
C GLY A 26 -35.73 2.05 -37.57
N ASP A 27 -34.54 1.82 -38.15
CA ASP A 27 -34.02 0.48 -38.46
C ASP A 27 -33.26 -0.10 -37.27
N ALA A 28 -33.99 -0.83 -36.42
CA ALA A 28 -33.46 -1.41 -35.18
C ALA A 28 -32.31 -2.44 -35.41
N GLU A 29 -32.34 -3.19 -36.51
CA GLU A 29 -31.31 -4.19 -36.80
C GLU A 29 -30.02 -3.55 -37.31
N LEU A 30 -30.12 -2.48 -38.09
CA LEU A 30 -28.95 -1.73 -38.52
C LEU A 30 -28.35 -0.92 -37.36
N MET A 31 -29.17 -0.41 -36.44
CA MET A 31 -28.71 0.13 -35.15
C MET A 31 -27.92 -0.93 -34.36
N ALA A 32 -28.46 -2.15 -34.23
CA ALA A 32 -27.82 -3.25 -33.52
C ALA A 32 -26.47 -3.62 -34.15
N ALA A 33 -26.44 -3.79 -35.47
CA ALA A 33 -25.22 -4.15 -36.20
C ALA A 33 -24.12 -3.08 -36.08
N ALA A 34 -24.48 -1.79 -36.12
CA ALA A 34 -23.53 -0.70 -35.91
C ALA A 34 -23.03 -0.67 -34.45
N ALA A 35 -23.94 -0.77 -33.48
CA ALA A 35 -23.63 -0.71 -32.06
C ALA A 35 -22.69 -1.84 -31.60
N LEU A 36 -22.90 -3.07 -32.09
CA LEU A 36 -22.07 -4.23 -31.77
C LEU A 36 -20.61 -4.10 -32.23
N ARG A 37 -20.35 -3.24 -33.22
CA ARG A 37 -18.99 -3.03 -33.76
C ARG A 37 -18.26 -1.84 -33.13
N LEU A 38 -18.96 -0.96 -32.42
CA LEU A 38 -18.35 0.20 -31.75
C LEU A 38 -17.30 -0.14 -30.68
N PRO A 39 -17.40 -1.26 -29.91
CA PRO A 39 -16.43 -1.59 -28.87
C PRO A 39 -15.07 -2.10 -29.35
N SER A 40 -14.86 -2.32 -30.66
CA SER A 40 -13.65 -2.99 -31.18
C SER A 40 -12.33 -2.24 -30.96
N SER A 41 -12.35 -1.11 -30.26
CA SER A 41 -11.18 -0.26 -29.96
C SER A 41 -11.12 0.18 -28.48
N GLN A 42 -11.82 -0.50 -27.56
CA GLN A 42 -11.78 -0.18 -26.12
C GLN A 42 -10.57 -0.83 -25.44
N TYR A 43 -9.97 -0.10 -24.50
CA TYR A 43 -8.90 -0.58 -23.62
C TYR A 43 -9.48 -1.01 -22.28
N PHE A 44 -8.90 -2.05 -21.66
CA PHE A 44 -9.27 -2.46 -20.31
C PHE A 44 -8.99 -1.33 -19.30
N GLY A 45 -9.94 -1.07 -18.40
CA GLY A 45 -9.79 -0.05 -17.34
C GLY A 45 -10.06 1.40 -17.76
N THR A 46 -10.43 1.67 -19.03
CA THR A 46 -10.69 3.04 -19.52
C THR A 46 -12.19 3.38 -19.59
N HIS A 47 -12.55 4.64 -19.35
CA HIS A 47 -13.96 5.06 -19.39
C HIS A 47 -14.55 4.87 -20.80
N PRO A 48 -15.66 4.12 -20.96
CA PRO A 48 -16.15 3.70 -22.29
C PRO A 48 -16.84 4.81 -23.12
N GLY A 49 -16.79 6.08 -22.70
CA GLY A 49 -17.49 7.21 -23.31
C GLY A 49 -18.99 6.96 -23.53
N HIS A 50 -19.52 7.35 -24.70
CA HIS A 50 -20.94 7.16 -25.06
C HIS A 50 -21.29 5.76 -25.57
N VAL A 51 -20.34 4.84 -25.72
CA VAL A 51 -20.58 3.51 -26.32
C VAL A 51 -21.64 2.70 -25.55
N PRO A 52 -21.63 2.63 -24.20
CA PRO A 52 -22.66 1.89 -23.47
C PRO A 52 -24.06 2.47 -23.69
N ALA A 53 -24.19 3.78 -23.86
CA ALA A 53 -25.46 4.44 -24.09
C ALA A 53 -26.04 4.08 -25.47
N LEU A 54 -25.21 4.05 -26.51
CA LEU A 54 -25.62 3.65 -27.87
C LEU A 54 -25.99 2.16 -27.92
N ILE A 55 -25.22 1.29 -27.26
CA ILE A 55 -25.56 -0.14 -27.15
C ILE A 55 -26.88 -0.32 -26.39
N HIS A 56 -27.08 0.40 -25.29
CA HIS A 56 -28.31 0.33 -24.52
C HIS A 56 -29.53 0.81 -25.34
N GLU A 57 -29.41 1.91 -26.07
CA GLU A 57 -30.47 2.38 -26.96
C GLU A 57 -30.82 1.33 -28.01
N ALA A 58 -29.83 0.78 -28.74
CA ALA A 58 -30.05 -0.34 -29.66
C ALA A 58 -30.72 -1.55 -28.98
N TYR A 59 -30.27 -1.90 -27.77
CA TYR A 59 -30.84 -3.00 -26.98
C TYR A 59 -32.32 -2.77 -26.64
N THR A 60 -32.72 -1.54 -26.35
CA THR A 60 -34.13 -1.23 -26.01
C THR A 60 -35.08 -1.37 -27.19
N VAL A 61 -34.60 -1.15 -28.41
CA VAL A 61 -35.42 -1.24 -29.64
C VAL A 61 -35.24 -2.57 -30.39
N ALA A 62 -34.26 -3.40 -30.00
CA ALA A 62 -33.99 -4.69 -30.63
C ALA A 62 -35.17 -5.66 -30.45
N VAL A 63 -35.70 -6.12 -31.58
CA VAL A 63 -36.83 -7.04 -31.66
C VAL A 63 -36.39 -8.48 -31.92
N GLU A 64 -35.32 -8.68 -32.70
CA GLU A 64 -34.81 -10.01 -33.00
C GLU A 64 -34.12 -10.62 -31.76
N PRO A 65 -34.49 -11.84 -31.34
CA PRO A 65 -33.92 -12.45 -30.13
C PRO A 65 -32.40 -12.59 -30.17
N ALA A 66 -31.81 -12.90 -31.33
CA ALA A 66 -30.37 -13.03 -31.50
C ALA A 66 -29.64 -11.69 -31.37
N SER A 67 -30.16 -10.63 -32.00
CA SER A 67 -29.63 -9.27 -31.91
C SER A 67 -29.73 -8.73 -30.49
N ARG A 68 -30.87 -8.93 -29.82
CA ARG A 68 -31.05 -8.58 -28.41
C ARG A 68 -30.06 -9.30 -27.50
N CYS A 69 -29.83 -10.59 -27.73
CA CYS A 69 -28.86 -11.39 -26.97
C CYS A 69 -27.43 -10.84 -27.11
N ARG A 70 -26.98 -10.61 -28.34
CA ARG A 70 -25.64 -10.07 -28.62
C ARG A 70 -25.46 -8.66 -28.04
N LEU A 71 -26.50 -7.82 -28.10
CA LEU A 71 -26.47 -6.48 -27.51
C LEU A 71 -26.41 -6.52 -25.98
N ALA A 72 -27.14 -7.44 -25.33
CA ALA A 72 -27.05 -7.64 -23.90
C ALA A 72 -25.64 -8.09 -23.48
N ALA A 73 -25.03 -9.03 -24.21
CA ALA A 73 -23.64 -9.46 -23.99
C ALA A 73 -22.65 -8.30 -24.18
N ALA A 74 -22.79 -7.52 -25.27
CA ALA A 74 -21.95 -6.36 -25.53
C ALA A 74 -22.09 -5.27 -24.45
N LEU A 75 -23.30 -5.02 -23.96
CA LEU A 75 -23.55 -4.07 -22.89
C LEU A 75 -22.95 -4.52 -21.56
N ALA A 76 -23.07 -5.81 -21.23
CA ALA A 76 -22.44 -6.39 -20.05
C ALA A 76 -20.91 -6.19 -20.10
N ARG A 77 -20.27 -6.49 -21.24
CA ARG A 77 -18.83 -6.24 -21.42
C ARG A 77 -18.49 -4.76 -21.24
N ALA A 78 -19.22 -3.87 -21.90
CA ALA A 78 -18.95 -2.44 -21.83
C ALA A 78 -19.02 -1.88 -20.40
N TRP A 79 -19.96 -2.37 -19.57
CA TRP A 79 -20.02 -2.03 -18.14
C TRP A 79 -18.89 -2.66 -17.33
N ALA A 80 -18.57 -3.94 -17.56
CA ALA A 80 -17.48 -4.62 -16.87
C ALA A 80 -16.13 -3.94 -17.14
N TYR A 81 -15.81 -3.60 -18.39
CA TYR A 81 -14.59 -2.87 -18.76
C TYR A 81 -14.53 -1.46 -18.16
N GLY A 82 -15.69 -0.84 -17.91
CA GLY A 82 -15.80 0.47 -17.27
C GLY A 82 -15.76 0.43 -15.73
N GLY A 83 -15.47 -0.71 -15.10
CA GLY A 83 -15.42 -0.86 -13.64
C GLY A 83 -16.79 -0.97 -12.96
N GLU A 84 -17.87 -1.11 -13.72
CA GLU A 84 -19.26 -1.10 -13.24
C GLU A 84 -19.88 -2.50 -13.27
N THR A 85 -19.15 -3.48 -12.72
CA THR A 85 -19.48 -4.91 -12.80
C THR A 85 -20.89 -5.23 -12.29
N GLN A 86 -21.35 -4.57 -11.22
CA GLN A 86 -22.72 -4.78 -10.71
C GLN A 86 -23.80 -4.47 -11.74
N ARG A 87 -23.57 -3.47 -12.61
CA ARG A 87 -24.49 -3.13 -13.70
C ARG A 87 -24.42 -4.13 -14.84
N ALA A 88 -23.26 -4.75 -15.06
CA ALA A 88 -23.05 -5.77 -16.09
C ALA A 88 -23.83 -7.07 -15.82
N VAL A 89 -23.93 -7.49 -14.54
CA VAL A 89 -24.48 -8.80 -14.15
C VAL A 89 -25.89 -9.06 -14.69
N ALA A 90 -26.79 -8.07 -14.63
CA ALA A 90 -28.17 -8.24 -15.10
C ALA A 90 -28.23 -8.53 -16.61
N PHE A 91 -27.46 -7.77 -17.40
CA PHE A 91 -27.39 -7.95 -18.86
C PHE A 91 -26.71 -9.26 -19.24
N ALA A 92 -25.65 -9.65 -18.52
CA ALA A 92 -24.99 -10.93 -18.74
C ALA A 92 -25.92 -12.13 -18.48
N ARG A 93 -26.69 -12.10 -17.38
CA ARG A 93 -27.67 -13.15 -17.07
C ARG A 93 -28.78 -13.24 -18.11
N GLU A 94 -29.28 -12.10 -18.59
CA GLU A 94 -30.26 -12.08 -19.68
C GLU A 94 -29.68 -12.63 -20.98
N ALA A 95 -28.45 -12.23 -21.33
CA ALA A 95 -27.75 -12.74 -22.52
C ALA A 95 -27.62 -14.27 -22.47
N VAL A 96 -27.16 -14.84 -21.35
CA VAL A 96 -27.05 -16.30 -21.20
C VAL A 96 -28.42 -16.97 -21.32
N ALA A 97 -29.46 -16.41 -20.69
CA ALA A 97 -30.81 -16.97 -20.77
C ALA A 97 -31.41 -16.90 -22.19
N LEU A 98 -31.14 -15.84 -22.94
CA LEU A 98 -31.53 -15.71 -24.35
C LEU A 98 -30.76 -16.70 -25.22
N ALA A 99 -29.44 -16.81 -25.03
CA ALA A 99 -28.59 -17.70 -25.78
C ALA A 99 -28.97 -19.18 -25.57
N ASP A 100 -29.25 -19.59 -24.32
CA ASP A 100 -29.70 -20.94 -23.99
C ASP A 100 -31.02 -21.31 -24.71
N ARG A 101 -31.91 -20.34 -24.95
CA ARG A 101 -33.14 -20.56 -25.74
C ARG A 101 -32.87 -20.65 -27.24
N LEU A 102 -31.88 -19.92 -27.75
CA LEU A 102 -31.53 -19.91 -29.16
C LEU A 102 -30.76 -21.18 -29.56
N GLY A 103 -29.91 -21.71 -28.69
CA GLY A 103 -29.15 -22.94 -28.92
C GLY A 103 -28.04 -22.81 -29.98
N ASP A 104 -27.77 -21.59 -30.45
CA ASP A 104 -26.68 -21.30 -31.39
C ASP A 104 -25.34 -21.25 -30.63
N PRO A 105 -24.34 -22.10 -30.98
CA PRO A 105 -23.08 -22.16 -30.26
C PRO A 105 -22.29 -20.85 -30.24
N GLU A 106 -22.34 -20.04 -31.31
CA GLU A 106 -21.64 -18.75 -31.36
C GLU A 106 -22.27 -17.77 -30.39
N VAL A 107 -23.61 -17.70 -30.37
CA VAL A 107 -24.35 -16.81 -29.47
C VAL A 107 -24.19 -17.25 -28.01
N VAL A 108 -24.19 -18.56 -27.74
CA VAL A 108 -23.92 -19.11 -26.41
C VAL A 108 -22.51 -18.77 -25.95
N ALA A 109 -21.50 -18.96 -26.82
CA ALA A 109 -20.13 -18.62 -26.47
C ALA A 109 -19.96 -17.12 -26.18
N ASP A 110 -20.54 -16.25 -26.99
CA ASP A 110 -20.50 -14.79 -26.78
C ASP A 110 -21.17 -14.35 -25.47
N ALA A 111 -22.32 -14.94 -25.13
CA ALA A 111 -23.03 -14.65 -23.88
C ALA A 111 -22.27 -15.16 -22.65
N LEU A 112 -21.66 -16.35 -22.72
CA LEU A 112 -20.87 -16.92 -21.63
C LEU A 112 -19.58 -16.14 -21.38
N ASP A 113 -18.92 -15.66 -22.43
CA ASP A 113 -17.77 -14.75 -22.30
C ASP A 113 -18.14 -13.46 -21.55
N ALA A 114 -19.26 -12.82 -21.93
CA ALA A 114 -19.76 -11.64 -21.24
C ALA A 114 -20.11 -11.92 -19.76
N ALA A 115 -20.67 -13.09 -19.46
CA ALA A 115 -20.98 -13.50 -18.09
C ALA A 115 -19.72 -13.77 -17.23
N LEU A 116 -18.66 -14.31 -17.83
CA LEU A 116 -17.37 -14.48 -17.18
C LEU A 116 -16.74 -13.13 -16.83
N LEU A 117 -16.77 -12.16 -17.76
CA LEU A 117 -16.30 -10.79 -17.49
C LEU A 117 -17.13 -10.10 -16.40
N ALA A 118 -18.46 -10.25 -16.43
CA ALA A 118 -19.35 -9.65 -15.45
C ALA A 118 -19.27 -10.32 -14.06
N SER A 119 -18.63 -11.48 -13.94
CA SER A 119 -18.49 -12.24 -12.69
C SER A 119 -17.01 -12.48 -12.39
N TRP A 120 -16.17 -11.47 -12.59
CA TRP A 120 -14.72 -11.58 -12.39
C TRP A 120 -14.25 -11.06 -11.03
N GLY A 121 -15.04 -11.12 -9.97
CA GLY A 121 -14.59 -10.80 -8.62
C GLY A 121 -13.82 -11.92 -7.92
N PRO A 122 -13.27 -11.69 -6.72
CA PRO A 122 -12.65 -12.75 -5.93
C PRO A 122 -13.69 -13.75 -5.41
N ASP A 123 -14.93 -13.31 -5.17
CA ASP A 123 -16.01 -14.14 -4.61
C ASP A 123 -16.71 -15.02 -5.67
N ASP A 124 -16.56 -14.70 -6.95
CA ASP A 124 -17.31 -15.33 -8.05
C ASP A 124 -16.65 -16.60 -8.61
N PHE A 125 -15.58 -17.08 -7.98
CA PHE A 125 -14.71 -18.11 -8.56
C PHE A 125 -15.45 -19.42 -8.91
N ALA A 126 -16.36 -19.87 -8.04
CA ALA A 126 -17.13 -21.10 -8.29
C ALA A 126 -18.08 -20.94 -9.49
N GLU A 127 -18.73 -19.79 -9.64
CA GLU A 127 -19.58 -19.47 -10.79
C GLU A 127 -18.74 -19.38 -12.07
N ARG A 128 -17.59 -18.70 -12.02
CA ARG A 128 -16.66 -18.64 -13.15
C ARG A 128 -16.17 -20.00 -13.61
N LEU A 129 -15.87 -20.91 -12.69
CA LEU A 129 -15.42 -22.25 -13.04
C LEU A 129 -16.51 -23.03 -13.81
N ALA A 130 -17.78 -22.86 -13.41
CA ALA A 130 -18.92 -23.46 -14.10
C ALA A 130 -19.16 -22.80 -15.48
N LEU A 131 -19.11 -21.47 -15.56
CA LEU A 131 -19.28 -20.73 -16.81
C LEU A 131 -18.15 -21.04 -17.81
N SER A 132 -16.89 -21.13 -17.36
CA SER A 132 -15.74 -21.42 -18.22
C SER A 132 -15.82 -22.84 -18.78
N ALA A 133 -16.32 -23.80 -18.01
CA ALA A 133 -16.58 -25.16 -18.48
C ALA A 133 -17.67 -25.17 -19.57
N ARG A 134 -18.81 -24.49 -19.33
CA ARG A 134 -19.87 -24.35 -20.36
C ARG A 134 -19.36 -23.67 -21.63
N LEU A 135 -18.52 -22.65 -21.49
CA LEU A 135 -17.93 -21.94 -22.65
C LEU A 135 -17.03 -22.88 -23.45
N ALA A 136 -16.25 -23.74 -22.78
CA ALA A 136 -15.44 -24.75 -23.47
C ALA A 136 -16.29 -25.78 -24.23
N ASP A 137 -17.43 -26.19 -23.68
CA ASP A 137 -18.38 -27.10 -24.35
C ASP A 137 -19.00 -26.43 -25.57
N ALA A 138 -19.44 -25.17 -25.47
CA ALA A 138 -19.94 -24.41 -26.62
C ALA A 138 -18.86 -24.21 -27.69
N ALA A 139 -17.62 -23.89 -27.27
CA ALA A 139 -16.48 -23.67 -28.15
C ALA A 139 -16.09 -24.92 -28.95
N ALA A 140 -16.39 -26.13 -28.46
CA ALA A 140 -16.15 -27.38 -29.18
C ALA A 140 -16.96 -27.50 -30.49
N HIS A 141 -18.02 -26.71 -30.63
CA HIS A 141 -18.87 -26.66 -31.82
C HIS A 141 -18.53 -25.49 -32.76
N LEU A 142 -17.54 -24.67 -32.42
CA LEU A 142 -17.14 -23.51 -33.22
C LEU A 142 -16.06 -23.89 -34.22
N THR A 143 -16.24 -23.50 -35.48
CA THR A 143 -15.26 -23.75 -36.54
C THR A 143 -14.14 -22.71 -36.51
N GLU A 144 -14.48 -21.44 -36.31
CA GLU A 144 -13.54 -20.32 -36.39
C GLU A 144 -12.53 -20.34 -35.22
N PRO A 145 -11.22 -20.45 -35.49
CA PRO A 145 -10.20 -20.50 -34.44
C PRO A 145 -10.21 -19.28 -33.51
N ALA A 146 -10.53 -18.10 -34.05
CA ALA A 146 -10.61 -16.86 -33.28
C ALA A 146 -11.70 -16.89 -32.20
N GLN A 147 -12.82 -17.57 -32.45
CA GLN A 147 -13.91 -17.68 -31.47
C GLN A 147 -13.57 -18.71 -30.37
N ARG A 148 -12.82 -19.77 -30.71
CA ARG A 148 -12.32 -20.77 -29.73
C ARG A 148 -11.25 -20.20 -28.80
N LEU A 149 -10.45 -19.24 -29.28
CA LEU A 149 -9.34 -18.65 -28.53
C LEU A 149 -9.76 -18.16 -27.14
N THR A 150 -10.84 -17.39 -27.06
CA THR A 150 -11.36 -16.82 -25.81
C THR A 150 -11.74 -17.90 -24.80
N ALA A 151 -12.36 -19.00 -25.24
CA ALA A 151 -12.70 -20.12 -24.38
C ALA A 151 -11.45 -20.75 -23.74
N HIS A 152 -10.38 -20.94 -24.51
CA HIS A 152 -9.12 -21.48 -24.00
C HIS A 152 -8.41 -20.53 -23.05
N LEU A 153 -8.47 -19.20 -23.29
CA LEU A 153 -7.95 -18.21 -22.36
C LEU A 153 -8.69 -18.25 -21.01
N TRP A 154 -10.02 -18.29 -21.01
CA TRP A 154 -10.80 -18.41 -19.78
C TRP A 154 -10.54 -19.70 -19.01
N ARG A 155 -10.45 -20.83 -19.74
CA ARG A 155 -10.09 -22.11 -19.14
C ARG A 155 -8.68 -22.10 -18.56
N LEU A 156 -7.73 -21.40 -19.19
CA LEU A 156 -6.37 -21.28 -18.70
C LEU A 156 -6.34 -20.44 -17.41
N THR A 157 -7.01 -19.28 -17.40
CA THR A 157 -7.13 -18.42 -16.21
C THR A 157 -7.70 -19.20 -15.04
N THR A 158 -8.88 -19.81 -15.20
CA THR A 158 -9.52 -20.57 -14.10
C THR A 158 -8.70 -21.78 -13.66
N ALA A 159 -7.97 -22.45 -14.57
CA ALA A 159 -7.06 -23.54 -14.22
C ALA A 159 -5.88 -23.06 -13.36
N TRP A 160 -5.30 -21.90 -13.67
CA TRP A 160 -4.24 -21.32 -12.85
C TRP A 160 -4.75 -20.91 -11.47
N GLU A 161 -5.94 -20.30 -11.39
CA GLU A 161 -6.53 -19.86 -10.12
C GLU A 161 -6.73 -20.99 -9.10
N CYS A 162 -7.04 -22.22 -9.56
CA CYS A 162 -7.11 -23.42 -8.71
C CYS A 162 -5.88 -24.33 -8.80
N LEU A 163 -4.82 -23.92 -9.50
CA LEU A 163 -3.58 -24.66 -9.67
C LEU A 163 -3.77 -26.07 -10.29
N ASP A 164 -4.73 -26.20 -11.23
CA ASP A 164 -4.93 -27.42 -12.02
C ASP A 164 -3.89 -27.49 -13.14
N VAL A 165 -2.73 -28.07 -12.83
CA VAL A 165 -1.58 -28.21 -13.73
C VAL A 165 -1.95 -28.95 -15.02
N VAL A 166 -2.83 -29.95 -14.95
CA VAL A 166 -3.24 -30.73 -16.12
C VAL A 166 -4.07 -29.86 -17.05
N ALA A 167 -5.03 -29.11 -16.51
CA ALA A 167 -5.82 -28.17 -17.30
C ALA A 167 -4.96 -27.03 -17.86
N VAL A 168 -4.00 -26.50 -17.11
CA VAL A 168 -3.03 -25.48 -17.58
C VAL A 168 -2.28 -25.99 -18.81
N GLN A 169 -1.65 -27.17 -18.71
CA GLN A 169 -0.91 -27.75 -19.84
C GLN A 169 -1.79 -28.00 -21.06
N ARG A 170 -3.00 -28.51 -20.84
CA ARG A 170 -3.98 -28.73 -21.91
C ARG A 170 -4.34 -27.43 -22.62
N GLN A 171 -4.57 -26.34 -21.88
CA GLN A 171 -4.94 -25.06 -22.49
C GLN A 171 -3.75 -24.41 -23.19
N LEU A 172 -2.54 -24.47 -22.64
CA LEU A 172 -1.34 -23.99 -23.33
C LEU A 172 -1.15 -24.67 -24.69
N ARG A 173 -1.31 -26.01 -24.73
CA ARG A 173 -1.25 -26.74 -26.01
C ARG A 173 -2.37 -26.35 -26.97
N ALA A 174 -3.58 -26.13 -26.47
CA ALA A 174 -4.70 -25.70 -27.30
C ALA A 174 -4.47 -24.30 -27.90
N LEU A 175 -3.88 -23.37 -27.14
CA LEU A 175 -3.50 -22.05 -27.63
C LEU A 175 -2.44 -22.14 -28.74
N ASP A 176 -1.43 -23.00 -28.59
CA ASP A 176 -0.45 -23.23 -29.66
C ASP A 176 -1.12 -23.77 -30.93
N MET A 177 -2.01 -24.75 -30.77
CA MET A 177 -2.74 -25.32 -31.91
C MET A 177 -3.61 -24.28 -32.62
N ILE A 178 -4.27 -23.37 -31.88
CA ILE A 178 -5.04 -22.28 -32.48
C ILE A 178 -4.13 -21.28 -33.21
N ALA A 179 -2.95 -20.99 -32.66
CA ALA A 179 -1.97 -20.15 -33.33
C ALA A 179 -1.48 -20.78 -34.65
N GLU A 180 -1.16 -22.08 -34.62
CA GLU A 180 -0.77 -22.87 -35.79
C GLU A 180 -1.90 -22.93 -36.84
N GLU A 181 -3.13 -23.25 -36.42
CA GLU A 181 -4.30 -23.42 -37.28
C GLU A 181 -4.73 -22.10 -37.94
N SER A 182 -4.76 -21.00 -37.18
CA SER A 182 -5.23 -19.71 -37.68
C SER A 182 -4.19 -18.95 -38.51
N GLY A 183 -2.89 -19.21 -38.28
CA GLY A 183 -1.80 -18.42 -38.85
C GLY A 183 -1.83 -16.94 -38.43
N SER A 184 -2.64 -16.57 -37.43
CA SER A 184 -2.86 -15.19 -37.02
C SER A 184 -1.85 -14.73 -35.98
N ALA A 185 -1.28 -13.53 -36.18
CA ALA A 185 -0.39 -12.90 -35.21
C ALA A 185 -1.07 -12.70 -33.84
N ARG A 186 -2.39 -12.47 -33.81
CA ARG A 186 -3.16 -12.32 -32.55
C ARG A 186 -3.18 -13.63 -31.77
N ALA A 187 -3.52 -14.74 -32.40
CA ALA A 187 -3.53 -16.05 -31.73
C ALA A 187 -2.13 -16.43 -31.24
N ALA A 188 -1.11 -16.18 -32.06
CA ALA A 188 0.29 -16.41 -31.69
C ALA A 188 0.75 -15.51 -30.52
N PHE A 189 0.31 -14.25 -30.46
CA PHE A 189 0.58 -13.34 -29.32
C PHE A 189 0.06 -13.91 -28.00
N PHE A 190 -1.19 -14.38 -27.98
CA PHE A 190 -1.78 -15.01 -26.78
C PHE A 190 -1.08 -16.32 -26.43
N ALA A 191 -0.72 -17.16 -27.40
CA ALA A 191 0.04 -18.37 -27.13
C ALA A 191 1.44 -18.07 -26.55
N ALA A 192 2.20 -17.18 -27.19
CA ALA A 192 3.56 -16.82 -26.78
C ALA A 192 3.60 -16.17 -25.39
N SER A 193 2.71 -15.23 -25.10
CA SER A 193 2.63 -14.57 -23.79
C SER A 193 2.32 -15.56 -22.65
N ARG A 194 1.39 -16.49 -22.86
CA ARG A 194 1.00 -17.49 -21.85
C ARG A 194 2.07 -18.56 -21.67
N ARG A 195 2.82 -18.87 -22.73
CA ARG A 195 4.03 -19.70 -22.66
C ARG A 195 5.15 -19.01 -21.90
N ALA A 196 5.37 -17.71 -22.10
CA ALA A 196 6.34 -16.92 -21.34
C ALA A 196 5.97 -16.87 -19.85
N MET A 197 4.70 -16.63 -19.54
CA MET A 197 4.16 -16.69 -18.18
C MET A 197 4.45 -18.04 -17.51
N TYR A 198 4.15 -19.15 -18.18
CA TYR A 198 4.39 -20.49 -17.66
C TYR A 198 5.90 -20.75 -17.44
N ALA A 199 6.75 -20.33 -18.38
CA ALA A 199 8.19 -20.44 -18.26
C ALA A 199 8.71 -19.69 -17.03
N LEU A 200 8.28 -18.44 -16.83
CA LEU A 200 8.60 -17.68 -15.62
C LEU A 200 8.09 -18.35 -14.34
N ALA A 201 6.82 -18.78 -14.32
CA ALA A 201 6.22 -19.43 -13.15
C ALA A 201 6.97 -20.70 -12.73
N THR A 202 7.54 -21.44 -13.69
CA THR A 202 8.31 -22.67 -13.46
C THR A 202 9.84 -22.47 -13.38
N GLY A 203 10.32 -21.23 -13.56
CA GLY A 203 11.74 -20.89 -13.48
C GLY A 203 12.57 -21.18 -14.75
N ASP A 204 11.94 -21.43 -15.90
CA ASP A 204 12.61 -21.55 -17.20
C ASP A 204 12.86 -20.17 -17.82
N ILE A 205 13.88 -19.48 -17.30
CA ILE A 205 14.22 -18.11 -17.71
C ILE A 205 14.70 -18.05 -19.18
N ASP A 206 15.42 -19.07 -19.66
CA ASP A 206 15.89 -19.11 -21.04
C ASP A 206 14.72 -19.11 -22.03
N THR A 207 13.66 -19.86 -21.73
CA THR A 207 12.45 -19.85 -22.56
C THR A 207 11.69 -18.53 -22.45
N ALA A 208 11.61 -17.94 -21.26
CA ALA A 208 11.00 -16.62 -21.09
C ALA A 208 11.75 -15.54 -21.92
N ASP A 209 13.09 -15.53 -21.87
CA ASP A 209 13.93 -14.57 -22.60
C ASP A 209 13.77 -14.65 -24.11
N ARG A 210 13.48 -15.84 -24.65
CA ARG A 210 13.13 -16.00 -26.07
C ARG A 210 11.72 -15.53 -26.38
N LEU A 211 10.75 -15.81 -25.52
CA LEU A 211 9.33 -15.58 -25.81
C LEU A 211 8.87 -14.16 -25.55
N ILE A 212 9.50 -13.40 -24.65
CA ILE A 212 9.12 -12.01 -24.35
C ILE A 212 9.26 -11.11 -25.60
N PRO A 213 10.40 -11.10 -26.33
CA PRO A 213 10.53 -10.33 -27.57
C PRO A 213 9.56 -10.80 -28.66
N ILE A 214 9.35 -12.12 -28.80
CA ILE A 214 8.37 -12.68 -29.75
C ILE A 214 6.95 -12.17 -29.43
N THR A 215 6.59 -12.11 -28.15
CA THR A 215 5.31 -11.58 -27.69
C THR A 215 5.15 -10.11 -28.07
N HIS A 216 6.18 -9.29 -27.84
CA HIS A 216 6.17 -7.89 -28.25
C HIS A 216 5.92 -7.73 -29.77
N ASP A 217 6.68 -8.47 -30.58
CA ASP A 217 6.61 -8.35 -32.04
C ASP A 217 5.27 -8.82 -32.61
N LEU A 218 4.74 -9.94 -32.10
CA LEU A 218 3.43 -10.45 -32.50
C LEU A 218 2.30 -9.50 -32.11
N GLY A 219 2.35 -8.91 -30.91
CA GLY A 219 1.38 -7.92 -30.47
C GLY A 219 1.40 -6.68 -31.38
N GLY A 220 2.58 -6.26 -31.84
CA GLY A 220 2.72 -5.17 -32.81
C GLY A 220 2.12 -5.49 -34.17
N GLN A 221 2.31 -6.71 -34.67
CA GLN A 221 1.73 -7.17 -35.94
C GLN A 221 0.20 -7.29 -35.88
N ALA A 222 -0.33 -7.72 -34.73
CA ALA A 222 -1.77 -7.86 -34.49
C ALA A 222 -2.45 -6.54 -34.09
N ALA A 223 -1.68 -5.47 -33.83
CA ALA A 223 -2.17 -4.22 -33.25
C ALA A 223 -2.98 -4.47 -31.95
N GLU A 224 -2.50 -5.38 -31.10
CA GLU A 224 -3.16 -5.70 -29.84
C GLU A 224 -3.10 -4.51 -28.87
N PRO A 225 -4.26 -4.02 -28.36
CA PRO A 225 -4.32 -2.86 -27.48
C PRO A 225 -3.48 -3.03 -26.21
N ASP A 226 -3.52 -4.22 -25.61
CA ASP A 226 -2.89 -4.49 -24.30
C ASP A 226 -1.42 -4.95 -24.43
N ARG A 227 -0.81 -4.83 -25.62
CA ARG A 227 0.56 -5.29 -25.89
C ARG A 227 1.56 -4.77 -24.86
N GLU A 228 1.57 -3.45 -24.63
CA GLU A 228 2.54 -2.81 -23.73
C GLU A 228 2.39 -3.35 -22.31
N ALA A 229 1.16 -3.40 -21.79
CA ALA A 229 0.88 -3.91 -20.44
C ALA A 229 1.36 -5.36 -20.27
N VAL A 230 1.12 -6.22 -21.28
CA VAL A 230 1.57 -7.62 -21.27
C VAL A 230 3.10 -7.71 -21.25
N VAL A 231 3.79 -6.93 -22.09
CA VAL A 231 5.26 -6.97 -22.18
C VAL A 231 5.89 -6.43 -20.89
N HIS A 232 5.45 -5.28 -20.39
CA HIS A 232 5.90 -4.70 -19.14
C HIS A 232 5.75 -5.68 -17.96
N SER A 233 4.59 -6.34 -17.85
CA SER A 233 4.36 -7.36 -16.81
C SER A 233 5.32 -8.54 -16.89
N LEU A 234 5.57 -9.07 -18.11
CA LEU A 234 6.51 -10.18 -18.30
C LEU A 234 7.95 -9.76 -18.03
N VAL A 235 8.37 -8.56 -18.45
CA VAL A 235 9.71 -8.02 -18.20
C VAL A 235 9.95 -7.80 -16.72
N ALA A 236 9.01 -7.18 -16.00
CA ALA A 236 9.10 -6.97 -14.56
C ALA A 236 9.16 -8.30 -13.79
N ALA A 237 8.31 -9.26 -14.16
CA ALA A 237 8.34 -10.60 -13.57
C ALA A 237 9.68 -11.30 -13.81
N ARG A 238 10.23 -11.23 -15.04
CA ARG A 238 11.55 -11.77 -15.39
C ARG A 238 12.67 -11.10 -14.60
N ALA A 239 12.67 -9.78 -14.51
CA ALA A 239 13.64 -9.00 -13.74
C ALA A 239 13.62 -9.39 -12.25
N ARG A 240 12.43 -9.59 -11.68
CA ARG A 240 12.26 -10.08 -10.30
C ARG A 240 12.86 -11.46 -10.09
N HIS A 241 12.72 -12.37 -11.06
CA HIS A 241 13.25 -13.73 -10.94
C HIS A 241 14.78 -13.77 -10.91
N VAL A 242 15.43 -12.90 -11.70
CA VAL A 242 16.90 -12.88 -11.81
C VAL A 242 17.58 -11.86 -10.89
N GLY A 243 16.81 -11.03 -10.17
CA GLY A 243 17.34 -10.00 -9.28
C GLY A 243 17.91 -8.78 -10.02
N ASP A 244 17.37 -8.44 -11.19
CA ASP A 244 17.81 -7.29 -11.99
C ASP A 244 17.19 -5.99 -11.46
N ALA A 245 17.87 -5.38 -10.49
CA ALA A 245 17.41 -4.17 -9.81
C ALA A 245 17.31 -2.95 -10.74
N GLU A 246 18.09 -2.87 -11.81
CA GLU A 246 18.04 -1.74 -12.74
C GLU A 246 16.79 -1.79 -13.62
N THR A 247 16.50 -2.96 -14.21
CA THR A 247 15.25 -3.17 -14.94
C THR A 247 14.04 -3.01 -14.01
N LEU A 248 14.09 -3.54 -12.78
CA LEU A 248 12.99 -3.37 -11.81
C LEU A 248 12.72 -1.91 -11.48
N ARG A 249 13.75 -1.06 -11.35
CA ARG A 249 13.58 0.37 -11.10
C ARG A 249 12.90 1.07 -12.27
N SER A 250 13.29 0.72 -13.50
CA SER A 250 12.66 1.25 -14.71
C SER A 250 11.19 0.83 -14.80
N GLU A 251 10.89 -0.45 -14.57
CA GLU A 251 9.53 -0.98 -14.61
C GLU A 251 8.67 -0.39 -13.47
N ALA A 252 9.21 -0.25 -12.26
CA ALA A 252 8.49 0.36 -11.14
C ALA A 252 8.04 1.80 -11.47
N ALA A 253 8.90 2.60 -12.10
CA ALA A 253 8.55 3.95 -12.53
C ALA A 253 7.48 3.95 -13.63
N ALA A 254 7.55 3.02 -14.59
CA ALA A 254 6.56 2.90 -15.66
C ALA A 254 5.18 2.48 -15.13
N PHE A 255 5.14 1.45 -14.27
CA PHE A 255 3.90 1.00 -13.62
C PHE A 255 3.30 2.09 -12.73
N GLU A 256 4.12 2.77 -11.94
CA GLU A 256 3.63 3.86 -11.09
C GLU A 256 3.03 5.01 -11.90
N ALA A 257 3.70 5.43 -12.97
CA ALA A 257 3.23 6.49 -13.83
C ALA A 257 1.89 6.13 -14.50
N TYR A 258 1.79 4.91 -15.04
CA TYR A 258 0.57 4.43 -15.69
C TYR A 258 -0.57 4.24 -14.69
N GLY A 259 -0.32 3.56 -13.57
CA GLY A 259 -1.33 3.33 -12.53
C GLY A 259 -1.89 4.64 -11.97
N SER A 260 -1.04 5.67 -11.84
CA SER A 260 -1.48 7.00 -11.41
C SER A 260 -2.25 7.77 -12.48
N SER A 261 -1.85 7.70 -13.76
CA SER A 261 -2.51 8.44 -14.84
C SER A 261 -3.87 7.86 -15.20
N GLU A 262 -3.98 6.53 -15.20
CA GLU A 262 -5.21 5.80 -15.56
C GLU A 262 -6.07 5.48 -14.33
N GLY A 263 -5.56 5.69 -13.12
CA GLY A 263 -6.28 5.42 -11.88
C GLY A 263 -6.50 3.93 -11.63
N VAL A 264 -5.50 3.10 -11.91
CA VAL A 264 -5.54 1.63 -11.79
C VAL A 264 -4.75 1.18 -10.56
N PRO A 265 -5.39 0.90 -9.41
CA PRO A 265 -4.70 0.66 -8.13
C PRO A 265 -3.81 -0.58 -8.15
N SER A 266 -4.17 -1.60 -8.92
CA SER A 266 -3.44 -2.87 -9.02
C SER A 266 -2.05 -2.66 -9.62
N VAL A 267 -1.95 -1.87 -10.70
CA VAL A 267 -0.67 -1.50 -11.32
C VAL A 267 0.20 -0.69 -10.35
N SER A 268 -0.38 0.27 -9.61
CA SER A 268 0.35 1.01 -8.58
C SER A 268 0.81 0.11 -7.42
N ALA A 269 0.04 -0.90 -7.05
CA ALA A 269 0.43 -1.86 -6.01
C ALA A 269 1.59 -2.75 -6.48
N GLU A 270 1.59 -3.19 -7.74
CA GLU A 270 2.73 -3.90 -8.34
C GLU A 270 3.97 -3.00 -8.41
N ALA A 271 3.82 -1.72 -8.75
CA ALA A 271 4.93 -0.76 -8.71
C ALA A 271 5.59 -0.70 -7.33
N ALA A 272 4.80 -0.73 -6.25
CA ALA A 272 5.34 -0.75 -4.88
C ALA A 272 6.18 -2.01 -4.61
N VAL A 273 5.75 -3.17 -5.11
CA VAL A 273 6.52 -4.42 -5.03
C VAL A 273 7.83 -4.32 -5.81
N PHE A 274 7.81 -3.69 -6.99
CA PHE A 274 9.01 -3.52 -7.82
C PHE A 274 9.99 -2.51 -7.24
N TRP A 275 9.51 -1.39 -6.70
CA TRP A 275 10.34 -0.43 -5.96
C TRP A 275 11.04 -1.10 -4.78
N LEU A 276 10.31 -1.90 -3.99
CA LEU A 276 10.89 -2.65 -2.88
C LEU A 276 11.95 -3.65 -3.36
N ALA A 277 11.68 -4.38 -4.45
CA ALA A 277 12.62 -5.34 -5.03
C ALA A 277 13.85 -4.67 -5.67
N ALA A 278 13.76 -3.38 -6.03
CA ALA A 278 14.85 -2.56 -6.52
C ALA A 278 15.65 -1.84 -5.42
N ASP A 279 15.41 -2.18 -4.14
CA ASP A 279 16.03 -1.59 -2.95
C ASP A 279 15.65 -0.10 -2.71
N GLU A 280 14.41 0.27 -3.03
CA GLU A 280 13.85 1.63 -2.85
C GLU A 280 12.66 1.61 -1.86
N PRO A 281 12.87 1.25 -0.58
CA PRO A 281 11.79 1.02 0.38
C PRO A 281 10.94 2.26 0.66
N ASN A 282 11.56 3.45 0.66
CA ASN A 282 10.84 4.72 0.89
C ASN A 282 9.76 4.98 -0.18
N ARG A 283 10.04 4.60 -1.43
CA ARG A 283 9.07 4.78 -2.52
C ARG A 283 7.95 3.76 -2.45
N ALA A 284 8.29 2.52 -2.11
CA ALA A 284 7.31 1.46 -1.87
C ALA A 284 6.37 1.82 -0.70
N GLU A 285 6.90 2.38 0.39
CA GLU A 285 6.12 2.82 1.56
C GLU A 285 5.12 3.94 1.21
N GLN A 286 5.54 4.91 0.40
CA GLN A 286 4.65 5.99 -0.06
C GLN A 286 3.45 5.44 -0.83
N LEU A 287 3.68 4.54 -1.77
CA LEU A 287 2.61 3.89 -2.54
C LEU A 287 1.73 3.02 -1.65
N LEU A 288 2.32 2.28 -0.71
CA LEU A 288 1.58 1.48 0.27
C LEU A 288 0.57 2.34 1.03
N HIS A 289 1.00 3.47 1.61
CA HIS A 289 0.11 4.35 2.36
C HIS A 289 -0.92 5.05 1.47
N GLN A 290 -0.54 5.46 0.26
CA GLN A 290 -1.46 6.06 -0.71
C GLN A 290 -2.61 5.10 -1.06
N LEU A 291 -2.28 3.83 -1.31
CA LEU A 291 -3.25 2.82 -1.76
C LEU A 291 -4.06 2.22 -0.62
N ALA A 292 -3.43 2.02 0.55
CA ALA A 292 -4.14 1.52 1.73
C ALA A 292 -5.12 2.55 2.29
N GLY A 293 -4.83 3.85 2.19
CA GLY A 293 -5.74 4.92 2.60
C GLY A 293 -6.24 4.74 4.05
N ALA A 294 -7.54 4.51 4.20
CA ALA A 294 -8.18 4.29 5.51
C ALA A 294 -8.26 2.79 5.93
N GLY A 295 -7.71 1.89 5.13
CA GLY A 295 -7.74 0.43 5.31
C GLY A 295 -7.97 -0.30 3.98
N LEU A 296 -7.51 -1.55 3.89
CA LEU A 296 -7.59 -2.36 2.68
C LEU A 296 -9.03 -2.81 2.35
N ALA A 297 -9.96 -2.63 3.29
CA ALA A 297 -11.38 -2.88 3.05
C ALA A 297 -12.00 -1.99 1.96
N THR A 298 -11.36 -0.88 1.59
CA THR A 298 -11.83 0.00 0.50
C THR A 298 -11.37 -0.46 -0.89
N VAL A 299 -10.49 -1.46 -0.98
CA VAL A 299 -10.05 -2.00 -2.27
C VAL A 299 -11.26 -2.62 -2.99
N PRO A 300 -11.54 -2.23 -4.25
CA PRO A 300 -12.63 -2.80 -5.03
C PRO A 300 -12.55 -4.33 -5.09
N ARG A 301 -13.70 -5.00 -4.91
CA ARG A 301 -13.79 -6.48 -4.99
C ARG A 301 -13.97 -6.95 -6.44
N ASP A 302 -13.06 -6.50 -7.31
CA ASP A 302 -13.03 -6.85 -8.72
C ASP A 302 -11.95 -7.90 -9.04
N VAL A 303 -11.61 -8.05 -10.32
CA VAL A 303 -10.61 -9.02 -10.81
C VAL A 303 -9.25 -8.84 -10.19
N ASP A 304 -8.87 -7.61 -9.87
CA ASP A 304 -7.54 -7.30 -9.37
C ASP A 304 -7.47 -7.25 -7.85
N PHE A 305 -8.57 -7.55 -7.14
CA PHE A 305 -8.62 -7.53 -5.67
C PHE A 305 -7.49 -8.37 -5.05
N LEU A 306 -7.33 -9.63 -5.48
CA LEU A 306 -6.29 -10.51 -4.93
C LEU A 306 -4.89 -10.00 -5.25
N LEU A 307 -4.66 -9.53 -6.48
CA LEU A 307 -3.37 -8.96 -6.90
C LEU A 307 -3.01 -7.73 -6.06
N THR A 308 -3.96 -6.81 -5.92
CA THR A 308 -3.78 -5.56 -5.17
C THR A 308 -3.50 -5.84 -3.70
N VAL A 309 -4.37 -6.59 -3.02
CA VAL A 309 -4.25 -6.84 -1.58
C VAL A 309 -2.98 -7.64 -1.27
N THR A 310 -2.63 -8.65 -2.07
CA THR A 310 -1.40 -9.42 -1.83
C THR A 310 -0.13 -8.61 -2.10
N SER A 311 -0.13 -7.72 -3.09
CA SER A 311 1.01 -6.82 -3.35
C SER A 311 1.22 -5.84 -2.19
N LEU A 312 0.13 -5.25 -1.67
CA LEU A 312 0.19 -4.36 -0.51
C LEU A 312 0.61 -5.11 0.77
N VAL A 313 0.14 -6.35 0.98
CA VAL A 313 0.57 -7.20 2.09
C VAL A 313 2.05 -7.57 1.97
N ASP A 314 2.57 -7.87 0.76
CA ASP A 314 4.00 -8.16 0.54
C ASP A 314 4.87 -7.00 1.00
N VAL A 315 4.50 -5.78 0.58
CA VAL A 315 5.23 -4.55 0.91
C VAL A 315 5.08 -4.22 2.40
N ALA A 316 3.86 -4.27 2.95
CA ALA A 316 3.59 -3.99 4.35
C ALA A 316 4.33 -4.96 5.29
N ALA A 317 4.39 -6.25 4.93
CA ALA A 317 5.12 -7.24 5.71
C ALA A 317 6.63 -6.98 5.71
N ALA A 318 7.19 -6.60 4.55
CA ALA A 318 8.62 -6.27 4.44
C ALA A 318 9.00 -4.98 5.18
N LEU A 319 8.07 -4.02 5.26
CA LEU A 319 8.27 -2.72 5.93
C LEU A 319 7.73 -2.68 7.37
N HIS A 320 7.27 -3.81 7.92
CA HIS A 320 6.74 -3.91 9.29
C HIS A 320 5.55 -2.97 9.59
N SER A 321 4.64 -2.83 8.63
CA SER A 321 3.37 -2.08 8.82
C SER A 321 2.27 -3.00 9.36
N ASP A 322 2.35 -3.33 10.65
CA ASP A 322 1.52 -4.36 11.30
C ASP A 322 0.00 -4.18 11.12
N GLU A 323 -0.50 -2.94 11.12
CA GLU A 323 -1.91 -2.65 10.95
C GLU A 323 -2.41 -3.05 9.55
N ILE A 324 -1.68 -2.68 8.50
CA ILE A 324 -2.00 -3.03 7.11
C ILE A 324 -1.85 -4.53 6.89
N VAL A 325 -0.82 -5.14 7.47
CA VAL A 325 -0.59 -6.59 7.43
C VAL A 325 -1.77 -7.34 8.06
N ALA A 326 -2.23 -6.92 9.25
CA ALA A 326 -3.35 -7.56 9.94
C ALA A 326 -4.67 -7.41 9.17
N ASP A 327 -4.93 -6.25 8.58
CA ASP A 327 -6.12 -6.03 7.76
C ASP A 327 -6.11 -6.89 6.50
N GLY A 328 -4.97 -6.92 5.80
CA GLY A 328 -4.79 -7.73 4.59
C GLY A 328 -4.90 -9.22 4.85
N ALA A 329 -4.31 -9.73 5.94
CA ALA A 329 -4.44 -11.14 6.32
C ALA A 329 -5.92 -11.56 6.50
N ARG A 330 -6.70 -10.75 7.19
CA ARG A 330 -8.15 -10.97 7.41
C ARG A 330 -8.93 -10.99 6.09
N LEU A 331 -8.57 -10.13 5.14
CA LEU A 331 -9.22 -10.06 3.83
C LEU A 331 -8.83 -11.22 2.90
N LEU A 332 -7.62 -11.75 3.03
CA LEU A 332 -7.07 -12.82 2.20
C LEU A 332 -7.46 -14.22 2.69
N GLU A 333 -7.67 -14.41 3.99
CA GLU A 333 -7.96 -15.73 4.59
C GLU A 333 -9.07 -16.53 3.89
N PRO A 334 -10.22 -15.94 3.48
CA PRO A 334 -11.27 -16.66 2.75
C PRO A 334 -10.83 -17.25 1.39
N PHE A 335 -9.70 -16.79 0.87
CA PHE A 335 -9.16 -17.16 -0.44
C PHE A 335 -7.94 -18.08 -0.37
N ALA A 336 -7.62 -18.62 0.81
CA ALA A 336 -6.56 -19.59 0.96
C ALA A 336 -6.70 -20.76 -0.04
N GLY A 337 -5.58 -21.21 -0.57
CA GLY A 337 -5.46 -22.24 -1.60
C GLY A 337 -5.52 -21.72 -3.04
N ARG A 338 -5.81 -20.43 -3.27
CA ARG A 338 -5.89 -19.84 -4.61
C ARG A 338 -4.56 -19.25 -5.08
N ALA A 339 -4.34 -19.31 -6.39
CA ALA A 339 -3.29 -18.54 -7.04
C ALA A 339 -3.66 -17.06 -7.15
N VAL A 340 -2.63 -16.21 -7.14
CA VAL A 340 -2.72 -14.79 -7.46
C VAL A 340 -2.18 -14.58 -8.86
N LEU A 341 -2.96 -13.96 -9.73
CA LEU A 341 -2.62 -13.73 -11.13
C LEU A 341 -2.80 -12.26 -11.47
N ASN A 342 -2.01 -11.77 -12.43
CA ASN A 342 -2.32 -10.54 -13.15
C ASN A 342 -3.04 -10.89 -14.46
N ALA A 343 -4.12 -10.15 -14.73
CA ALA A 343 -4.91 -10.26 -15.95
C ALA A 343 -5.37 -11.70 -16.26
N GLY A 344 -5.66 -12.01 -17.52
CA GLY A 344 -5.97 -13.36 -18.00
C GLY A 344 -4.74 -14.28 -18.03
N ALA A 345 -4.13 -14.51 -16.86
CA ALA A 345 -2.93 -15.31 -16.63
C ALA A 345 -1.69 -14.84 -17.42
N VAL A 346 -1.36 -13.54 -17.31
CA VAL A 346 -0.16 -12.96 -17.94
C VAL A 346 1.07 -13.11 -17.03
N THR A 347 0.90 -12.97 -15.73
CA THR A 347 1.94 -13.27 -14.73
C THR A 347 1.35 -14.00 -13.54
N PHE A 348 2.20 -14.79 -12.87
CA PHE A 348 1.87 -15.52 -11.64
C PHE A 348 2.52 -14.81 -10.45
N HIS A 349 1.73 -14.46 -9.45
CA HIS A 349 2.15 -13.72 -8.26
C HIS A 349 2.17 -14.61 -7.01
N GLY A 350 2.27 -15.92 -7.17
CA GLY A 350 2.28 -16.83 -6.03
C GLY A 350 0.89 -17.29 -5.62
N VAL A 351 0.77 -17.74 -4.38
CA VAL A 351 -0.48 -18.26 -3.78
C VAL A 351 -0.83 -17.50 -2.52
N VAL A 352 -2.12 -17.37 -2.23
CA VAL A 352 -2.62 -16.62 -1.06
C VAL A 352 -1.97 -17.10 0.25
N ASP A 353 -1.75 -18.42 0.40
CA ASP A 353 -1.11 -18.99 1.59
C ASP A 353 0.33 -18.48 1.83
N ASP A 354 1.08 -18.07 0.80
CA ASP A 354 2.42 -17.47 0.96
C ASP A 354 2.30 -16.11 1.66
N TYR A 355 1.35 -15.28 1.22
CA TYR A 355 1.08 -13.97 1.80
C TYR A 355 0.51 -14.07 3.22
N LEU A 356 -0.39 -15.03 3.48
CA LEU A 356 -0.87 -15.32 4.83
C LEU A 356 0.26 -15.79 5.75
N HIS A 357 1.17 -16.64 5.25
CA HIS A 357 2.34 -17.05 6.00
C HIS A 357 3.22 -15.86 6.40
N ARG A 358 3.55 -14.98 5.43
CA ARG A 358 4.35 -13.77 5.66
C ARG A 358 3.68 -12.83 6.66
N ALA A 359 2.39 -12.61 6.52
CA ALA A 359 1.63 -11.75 7.42
C ALA A 359 1.64 -12.27 8.86
N GLU A 360 1.33 -13.56 9.05
CA GLU A 360 1.31 -14.18 10.38
C GLU A 360 2.71 -14.25 11.02
N GLN A 361 3.77 -14.36 10.20
CA GLN A 361 5.16 -14.32 10.66
C GLN A 361 5.52 -12.95 11.23
N VAL A 362 5.19 -11.86 10.53
CA VAL A 362 5.45 -10.49 10.98
C VAL A 362 4.63 -10.17 12.24
N LEU A 363 3.37 -10.60 12.29
CA LEU A 363 2.48 -10.39 13.44
C LEU A 363 2.81 -11.29 14.65
N GLY A 364 3.78 -12.19 14.55
CA GLY A 364 4.21 -13.07 15.65
C GLY A 364 3.15 -14.08 16.11
N ARG A 365 2.24 -14.49 15.20
CA ARG A 365 1.11 -15.38 15.52
C ARG A 365 1.46 -16.87 15.36
N PRO A 366 0.80 -17.78 16.11
CA PRO A 366 1.22 -19.18 16.21
C PRO A 366 0.94 -20.06 14.97
N ASP A 367 -0.01 -19.71 14.10
CA ASP A 367 -0.49 -20.58 13.00
C ASP A 367 0.33 -20.51 11.69
N THR A 368 1.52 -19.92 11.72
CA THR A 368 2.40 -19.74 10.54
C THR A 368 2.76 -21.03 9.79
N THR A 369 2.79 -22.17 10.49
CA THR A 369 3.25 -23.45 9.93
C THR A 369 2.28 -24.01 8.90
N ARG A 370 0.96 -23.84 9.12
CA ARG A 370 -0.07 -24.35 8.19
C ARG A 370 0.04 -23.66 6.83
N TRP A 371 0.08 -22.34 6.82
CA TRP A 371 0.15 -21.54 5.59
C TRP A 371 1.42 -21.82 4.81
N ARG A 372 2.56 -21.89 5.50
CA ARG A 372 3.84 -22.25 4.88
C ARG A 372 3.79 -23.62 4.22
N HIS A 373 3.22 -24.63 4.89
CA HIS A 373 3.11 -25.98 4.35
C HIS A 373 2.23 -26.01 3.10
N ASN A 374 1.07 -25.37 3.14
CA ASN A 374 0.16 -25.26 2.00
C ASN A 374 0.83 -24.59 0.79
N ALA A 375 1.46 -23.43 1.01
CA ALA A 375 2.16 -22.70 -0.03
C ALA A 375 3.31 -23.52 -0.63
N ALA A 376 4.13 -24.15 0.20
CA ALA A 376 5.23 -25.01 -0.26
C ALA A 376 4.72 -26.19 -1.10
N SER A 377 3.64 -26.86 -0.65
CA SER A 377 3.03 -27.96 -1.39
C SER A 377 2.43 -27.49 -2.72
N ALA A 378 1.83 -26.30 -2.75
CA ALA A 378 1.28 -25.70 -3.97
C ALA A 378 2.40 -25.41 -4.98
N TYR A 379 3.47 -24.75 -4.56
CA TYR A 379 4.61 -24.43 -5.42
C TYR A 379 5.33 -25.68 -5.92
N GLN A 380 5.49 -26.71 -5.08
CA GLN A 380 6.06 -27.98 -5.52
C GLN A 380 5.22 -28.67 -6.60
N ARG A 381 3.89 -28.69 -6.43
CA ARG A 381 2.96 -29.32 -7.39
C ARG A 381 3.00 -28.67 -8.77
N ILE A 382 3.11 -27.35 -8.82
CA ILE A 382 3.13 -26.59 -10.09
C ILE A 382 4.55 -26.39 -10.66
N GLY A 383 5.59 -26.82 -9.94
CA GLY A 383 6.98 -26.64 -10.35
C GLY A 383 7.51 -25.22 -10.17
N ALA A 384 6.90 -24.39 -9.32
CA ALA A 384 7.30 -23.00 -9.08
C ALA A 384 8.49 -22.91 -8.10
N ALA A 385 9.67 -23.35 -8.56
CA ALA A 385 10.86 -23.45 -7.73
C ALA A 385 11.28 -22.10 -7.13
N TRP A 386 11.28 -21.02 -7.93
CA TRP A 386 11.63 -19.67 -7.46
C TRP A 386 10.73 -19.21 -6.30
N TRP A 387 9.41 -19.39 -6.42
CA TRP A 387 8.45 -19.03 -5.37
C TRP A 387 8.62 -19.89 -4.11
N ARG A 388 8.86 -21.20 -4.28
CA ARG A 388 9.16 -22.11 -3.17
C ARG A 388 10.43 -21.68 -2.43
N ASP A 389 11.49 -21.34 -3.16
CA ASP A 389 12.77 -20.99 -2.56
C ASP A 389 12.67 -19.63 -1.84
N ARG A 390 11.90 -18.67 -2.39
CA ARG A 390 11.54 -17.41 -1.73
C ARG A 390 10.74 -17.62 -0.43
N LEU A 391 9.87 -18.62 -0.37
CA LEU A 391 9.09 -18.99 0.81
C LEU A 391 9.96 -19.63 1.91
N ILE A 392 11.01 -20.36 1.52
CA ILE A 392 11.88 -21.08 2.46
C ILE A 392 13.08 -20.23 2.91
N ALA A 393 13.50 -19.27 2.09
CA ALA A 393 14.56 -18.34 2.40
C ALA A 393 14.28 -17.71 3.79
N PRO A 394 15.28 -17.71 4.70
CA PRO A 394 15.16 -16.93 5.92
C PRO A 394 14.84 -15.50 5.49
N ALA A 395 13.87 -14.85 6.16
CA ALA A 395 13.67 -13.42 5.99
C ALA A 395 15.05 -12.76 6.02
N ALA A 396 15.41 -12.06 4.94
CA ALA A 396 16.69 -11.37 4.89
C ALA A 396 16.79 -10.60 6.19
N ALA A 397 17.80 -10.93 7.01
CA ALA A 397 18.05 -10.16 8.21
C ALA A 397 18.08 -8.71 7.76
N THR A 398 17.19 -7.89 8.30
CA THR A 398 17.18 -6.44 8.08
C THR A 398 18.64 -6.01 8.09
N PRO A 399 19.17 -5.34 7.05
CA PRO A 399 20.56 -4.93 7.08
C PRO A 399 20.75 -4.11 8.34
N THR A 400 21.31 -4.75 9.38
CA THR A 400 21.65 -4.09 10.62
C THR A 400 22.77 -3.18 10.23
N THR A 401 22.44 -1.91 9.97
CA THR A 401 23.42 -0.84 9.92
C THR A 401 24.31 -1.05 11.14
N PRO A 402 25.64 -1.25 10.97
CA PRO A 402 26.50 -1.46 12.11
C PRO A 402 26.31 -0.30 13.09
N PRO A 403 26.19 -0.56 14.40
CA PRO A 403 25.86 0.48 15.35
C PRO A 403 26.89 1.60 15.28
N VAL A 404 26.42 2.83 15.12
CA VAL A 404 27.32 3.99 15.17
C VAL A 404 27.79 4.16 16.60
N THR A 405 29.10 4.18 16.82
CA THR A 405 29.66 4.45 18.15
C THR A 405 29.59 5.94 18.46
N VAL A 406 28.92 6.28 19.56
CA VAL A 406 28.74 7.65 20.03
C VAL A 406 29.35 7.81 21.41
N HIS A 407 30.18 8.83 21.58
CA HIS A 407 30.78 9.21 22.85
C HIS A 407 29.80 10.08 23.64
N LEU A 408 29.57 9.73 24.91
CA LEU A 408 28.93 10.58 25.91
C LEU A 408 29.51 10.23 27.29
N HIS A 409 30.75 10.64 27.52
CA HIS A 409 31.48 10.33 28.74
C HIS A 409 32.27 11.54 29.23
N ARG A 410 32.74 11.47 30.47
CA ARG A 410 33.60 12.51 31.05
C ARG A 410 35.06 12.14 30.84
N ASP A 411 35.85 13.07 30.33
CA ASP A 411 37.29 12.93 30.19
C ASP A 411 38.00 13.90 31.15
N GLY A 412 38.38 13.37 32.32
CA GLY A 412 39.26 14.01 33.31
C GLY A 412 39.14 15.54 33.44
N GLU A 413 40.25 16.22 33.18
CA GLU A 413 40.40 17.69 33.27
C GLU A 413 39.78 18.47 32.08
N LEU A 414 39.37 17.78 31.01
CA LEU A 414 38.94 18.39 29.76
C LEU A 414 37.42 18.67 29.70
N GLY A 415 36.60 17.85 30.36
CA GLY A 415 35.14 18.03 30.41
C GLY A 415 34.37 16.83 29.85
N TRP A 416 33.20 17.06 29.25
CA TRP A 416 32.36 16.02 28.65
C TRP A 416 32.65 15.85 27.17
N VAL A 417 33.01 14.64 26.74
CA VAL A 417 33.20 14.29 25.34
C VAL A 417 31.86 13.80 24.78
N VAL A 418 31.36 14.49 23.75
CA VAL A 418 30.08 14.17 23.09
C VAL A 418 30.25 14.15 21.56
N GLY A 419 29.77 13.11 20.87
CA GLY A 419 29.75 13.05 19.40
C GLY A 419 30.10 11.68 18.83
N THR A 420 30.01 11.54 17.49
CA THR A 420 30.37 10.29 16.80
C THR A 420 31.89 10.17 16.61
N ASN A 421 32.39 8.96 16.39
CA ASN A 421 33.82 8.72 16.12
C ASN A 421 34.36 9.66 15.03
N GLY A 422 35.37 10.47 15.38
CA GLY A 422 36.01 11.43 14.47
C GLY A 422 35.41 12.84 14.45
N THR A 423 34.27 13.08 15.14
CA THR A 423 33.62 14.41 15.22
C THR A 423 33.19 14.76 16.66
N THR A 424 33.94 14.32 17.66
CA THR A 424 33.63 14.61 19.07
C THR A 424 33.91 16.06 19.46
N ILE A 425 33.04 16.63 20.29
CA ILE A 425 33.21 17.93 20.93
C ILE A 425 33.39 17.78 22.44
N VAL A 426 33.97 18.81 23.06
CA VAL A 426 34.11 18.90 24.52
C VAL A 426 33.14 19.94 25.06
N LEU A 427 32.24 19.52 25.94
CA LEU A 427 31.26 20.38 26.61
C LEU A 427 31.63 20.59 28.09
N SER A 428 31.28 21.76 28.61
CA SER A 428 31.37 22.06 30.05
C SER A 428 30.38 21.20 30.86
N ASP A 429 30.62 21.09 32.18
CA ASP A 429 29.75 20.32 33.07
C ASP A 429 28.31 20.88 33.07
N LEU A 430 27.42 20.18 32.36
CA LEU A 430 26.00 20.46 32.28
C LEU A 430 25.21 19.38 33.01
N LYS A 431 24.27 19.79 33.85
CA LYS A 431 23.40 18.85 34.60
C LYS A 431 22.67 17.87 33.66
N GLY A 432 22.26 18.31 32.47
CA GLY A 432 21.60 17.44 31.52
C GLY A 432 22.49 16.33 30.97
N LEU A 433 23.81 16.50 30.90
CA LEU A 433 24.73 15.43 30.45
C LEU A 433 24.81 14.28 31.46
N PHE A 434 24.72 14.59 32.76
CA PHE A 434 24.61 13.56 33.81
C PHE A 434 23.30 12.78 33.70
N TYR A 435 22.18 13.46 33.46
CA TYR A 435 20.89 12.82 33.26
C TYR A 435 20.86 11.95 32.01
N LEU A 436 21.40 12.45 30.89
CA LEU A 436 21.54 11.70 29.64
C LEU A 436 22.39 10.45 29.84
N ARG A 437 23.56 10.56 30.48
CA ARG A 437 24.42 9.40 30.77
C ARG A 437 23.68 8.32 31.56
N GLU A 438 22.92 8.70 32.59
CA GLU A 438 22.20 7.72 33.41
C GLU A 438 21.07 7.02 32.63
N LEU A 439 20.34 7.76 31.80
CA LEU A 439 19.29 7.22 30.93
C LEU A 439 19.88 6.27 29.87
N LEU A 440 20.99 6.66 29.25
CA LEU A 440 21.66 5.87 28.21
C LEU A 440 22.31 4.60 28.77
N ARG A 441 22.67 4.58 30.06
CA ARG A 441 23.24 3.39 30.73
C ARG A 441 22.19 2.30 30.95
N SER A 442 20.91 2.66 30.96
CA SER A 442 19.81 1.74 31.26
C SER A 442 18.70 1.84 30.20
N PRO A 443 18.94 1.37 28.96
CA PRO A 443 17.94 1.41 27.89
C PRO A 443 16.63 0.69 28.29
N GLY A 444 15.49 1.31 27.98
CA GLY A 444 14.14 0.78 28.26
C GLY A 444 13.69 0.87 29.72
N VAL A 445 14.54 1.34 30.65
CA VAL A 445 14.22 1.44 32.08
C VAL A 445 13.62 2.81 32.40
N GLU A 446 12.47 2.84 33.07
CA GLU A 446 11.90 4.08 33.59
C GLU A 446 12.58 4.51 34.90
N LEU A 447 13.20 5.69 34.89
CA LEU A 447 13.83 6.30 36.06
C LEU A 447 12.95 7.41 36.64
N SER A 448 12.71 7.36 37.95
CA SER A 448 12.01 8.44 38.68
C SER A 448 12.81 9.74 38.61
N VAL A 449 12.14 10.86 38.35
CA VAL A 449 12.75 12.18 38.25
C VAL A 449 13.45 12.61 39.55
N LEU A 450 12.95 12.16 40.71
CA LEU A 450 13.60 12.43 42.00
C LEU A 450 14.93 11.68 42.14
N ASP A 451 14.99 10.43 41.70
CA ASP A 451 16.19 9.60 41.76
C ASP A 451 17.23 10.09 40.75
N LEU A 452 16.78 10.44 39.54
CA LEU A 452 17.62 11.04 38.50
C LEU A 452 18.21 12.39 38.95
N SER A 453 17.42 13.22 39.66
CA SER A 453 17.88 14.48 40.24
C SER A 453 18.84 14.30 41.43
N ALA A 454 18.70 13.21 42.20
CA ALA A 454 19.56 12.90 43.34
C ALA A 454 20.92 12.30 42.93
N ALA A 455 20.98 11.62 41.78
CA ALA A 455 22.21 11.03 41.25
C ALA A 455 23.21 12.04 40.64
N ALA A 456 22.77 13.27 40.32
CA ALA A 456 23.63 14.30 39.75
C ALA A 456 24.44 15.07 40.81
N PRO A 457 25.73 15.40 40.57
CA PRO A 457 26.56 16.15 41.53
C PRO A 457 25.98 17.52 41.88
N GLY A 458 25.98 17.87 43.18
CA GLY A 458 25.58 19.20 43.70
C GLY A 458 24.25 19.27 44.45
N HIS A 459 23.63 18.15 44.84
CA HIS A 459 22.53 18.12 45.80
C HIS A 459 23.07 17.91 47.23
N ALA A 460 23.05 18.97 48.05
CA ALA A 460 23.14 18.82 49.50
C ALA A 460 21.82 18.22 50.02
N GLY A 461 21.92 17.18 50.87
CA GLY A 461 20.76 16.52 51.47
C GLY A 461 19.81 17.51 52.13
N VAL A 462 18.50 17.31 51.89
CA VAL A 462 17.43 18.17 52.40
C VAL A 462 17.39 18.11 53.93
N VAL A 463 17.82 19.19 54.58
CA VAL A 463 17.45 19.51 55.97
C VAL A 463 16.06 20.15 55.94
N THR A 464 15.15 19.65 56.78
CA THR A 464 13.80 20.16 56.97
C THR A 464 13.83 21.53 57.65
N GLU A 465 13.41 22.60 56.97
CA GLU A 465 13.20 23.92 57.60
C GLU A 465 11.80 24.46 57.27
N SER A 466 10.98 24.60 58.32
CA SER A 466 9.56 24.95 58.25
C SER A 466 9.24 26.43 58.35
N ASP A 467 10.22 27.33 58.52
CA ASP A 467 9.92 28.69 59.04
C ASP A 467 10.18 29.84 58.05
N THR A 468 10.54 29.56 56.79
CA THR A 468 10.71 30.60 55.74
C THR A 468 9.47 30.81 54.86
N ALA A 469 8.45 29.94 54.95
CA ALA A 469 7.28 29.99 54.09
C ALA A 469 6.25 31.08 54.46
N GLU A 470 6.12 31.45 55.74
CA GLU A 470 5.07 32.39 56.19
C GLU A 470 5.33 33.86 55.84
N ILE A 471 6.58 34.25 55.60
CA ILE A 471 6.95 35.65 55.31
C ILE A 471 6.80 35.98 53.81
N ILE A 472 7.00 34.99 52.93
CA ILE A 472 6.91 35.13 51.47
C ILE A 472 5.44 35.26 51.02
N ASP A 473 4.51 34.55 51.68
CA ASP A 473 3.07 34.57 51.33
C ASP A 473 2.44 35.97 51.50
N LYS A 474 2.88 36.76 52.48
CA LYS A 474 2.35 38.13 52.70
C LYS A 474 2.84 39.13 51.66
N GLN A 475 4.08 39.02 51.18
CA GLN A 475 4.61 39.90 50.13
C GLN A 475 4.02 39.54 48.75
N ALA A 476 3.80 38.26 48.47
CA ALA A 476 3.19 37.80 47.22
C ALA A 476 1.73 38.25 47.09
N LEU A 477 0.94 38.20 48.17
CA LEU A 477 -0.45 38.66 48.16
C LEU A 477 -0.59 40.17 47.84
N VAL A 478 0.30 41.01 48.35
CA VAL A 478 0.30 42.46 48.04
C VAL A 478 0.63 42.72 46.58
N ALA A 479 1.58 41.96 46.00
CA ALA A 479 1.96 42.08 44.59
C ALA A 479 0.83 41.63 43.64
N TYR A 480 0.13 40.54 43.96
CA TYR A 480 -1.03 40.09 43.18
C TYR A 480 -2.19 41.09 43.22
N HIS A 481 -2.47 41.68 44.39
CA HIS A 481 -3.50 42.71 44.49
C HIS A 481 -3.16 44.00 43.72
N HIS A 482 -1.89 44.37 43.64
CA HIS A 482 -1.45 45.49 42.81
C HIS A 482 -1.68 45.21 41.32
N ARG A 483 -1.21 44.07 40.82
CA ARG A 483 -1.34 43.71 39.39
C ARG A 483 -2.80 43.53 38.96
N LEU A 484 -3.66 43.02 39.84
CA LEU A 484 -5.10 42.93 39.55
C LEU A 484 -5.75 44.31 39.37
N ARG A 485 -5.33 45.33 40.14
CA ARG A 485 -5.80 46.70 39.95
C ARG A 485 -5.29 47.33 38.66
N ASP A 486 -4.04 47.04 38.30
CA ASP A 486 -3.45 47.51 37.04
C ASP A 486 -4.21 46.91 35.85
N ILE A 487 -4.52 45.60 35.89
CA ILE A 487 -5.28 44.93 34.83
C ILE A 487 -6.71 45.45 34.74
N ASP A 488 -7.38 45.72 35.87
CA ASP A 488 -8.73 46.31 35.87
C ASP A 488 -8.73 47.70 35.19
N ALA A 489 -7.72 48.54 35.45
CA ALA A 489 -7.57 49.84 34.77
C ALA A 489 -7.24 49.69 33.27
N GLU A 490 -6.39 48.72 32.90
CA GLU A 490 -6.06 48.43 31.50
C GLU A 490 -7.27 47.87 30.72
N LEU A 491 -8.18 47.14 31.37
CA LEU A 491 -9.43 46.64 30.79
C LEU A 491 -10.42 47.77 30.53
N ASP A 492 -10.58 48.70 31.47
CA ASP A 492 -11.45 49.88 31.34
C ASP A 492 -10.98 50.80 30.19
N GLU A 493 -9.66 50.97 30.02
CA GLU A 493 -9.11 51.71 28.88
C GLU A 493 -9.33 50.97 27.54
N ALA A 494 -9.13 49.65 27.52
CA ALA A 494 -9.24 48.83 26.31
C ALA A 494 -10.69 48.67 25.79
N GLU A 495 -11.70 48.73 26.67
CA GLU A 495 -13.11 48.74 26.27
C GLU A 495 -13.49 50.01 25.47
N SER A 496 -12.76 51.11 25.64
CA SER A 496 -13.02 52.36 24.90
C SER A 496 -12.47 52.40 23.47
N TRP A 497 -11.56 51.48 23.10
CA TRP A 497 -10.91 51.43 21.77
C TRP A 497 -11.21 50.15 20.95
N THR A 498 -12.12 49.28 21.42
CA THR A 498 -12.58 48.06 20.73
C THR A 498 -11.46 47.09 20.31
N ASP A 499 -10.44 46.88 21.14
CA ASP A 499 -9.37 45.89 20.91
C ASP A 499 -9.68 44.56 21.61
N HIS A 500 -10.44 43.70 20.93
CA HIS A 500 -10.93 42.43 21.48
C HIS A 500 -9.80 41.43 21.83
N ALA A 501 -8.71 41.40 21.05
CA ALA A 501 -7.62 40.46 21.29
C ALA A 501 -6.79 40.84 22.53
N ARG A 502 -6.71 42.14 22.85
CA ARG A 502 -6.10 42.63 24.08
C ARG A 502 -7.00 42.41 25.30
N LEU A 503 -8.32 42.61 25.15
CA LEU A 503 -9.30 42.33 26.22
C LEU A 503 -9.29 40.85 26.65
N ASP A 504 -9.26 39.92 25.69
CA ASP A 504 -9.27 38.48 26.01
C ASP A 504 -8.00 38.04 26.75
N ARG A 505 -6.84 38.61 26.39
CA ARG A 505 -5.57 38.34 27.06
C ARG A 505 -5.56 38.85 28.50
N LEU A 506 -6.03 40.09 28.71
CA LEU A 506 -6.11 40.70 30.04
C LEU A 506 -7.12 39.97 30.94
N ARG A 507 -8.24 39.48 30.37
CA ARG A 507 -9.22 38.64 31.10
C ARG A 507 -8.61 37.30 31.53
N LEU A 508 -7.88 36.63 30.65
CA LEU A 508 -7.17 35.38 30.98
C LEU A 508 -6.10 35.59 32.06
N GLU A 509 -5.32 36.67 31.99
CA GLU A 509 -4.31 37.00 33.01
C GLU A 509 -4.97 37.29 34.37
N ARG A 510 -6.10 38.03 34.37
CA ARG A 510 -6.88 38.31 35.57
C ARG A 510 -7.44 37.05 36.22
N GLU A 511 -8.00 36.13 35.43
CA GLU A 511 -8.53 34.86 35.94
C GLU A 511 -7.43 33.99 36.55
N ALA A 512 -6.25 33.92 35.91
CA ALA A 512 -5.11 33.19 36.42
C ALA A 512 -4.62 33.78 37.77
N LEU A 513 -4.52 35.09 37.89
CA LEU A 513 -4.10 35.77 39.12
C LEU A 513 -5.15 35.61 40.25
N LEU A 514 -6.44 35.66 39.94
CA LEU A 514 -7.52 35.41 40.92
C LEU A 514 -7.52 33.95 41.40
N ALA A 515 -7.20 32.99 40.52
CA ALA A 515 -7.06 31.58 40.89
C ALA A 515 -5.87 31.39 41.85
N GLU A 516 -4.75 32.05 41.60
CA GLU A 516 -3.56 32.01 42.46
C GLU A 516 -3.85 32.63 43.85
N VAL A 517 -4.55 33.78 43.90
CA VAL A 517 -4.95 34.43 45.17
C VAL A 517 -5.94 33.57 45.97
N ARG A 518 -6.89 32.89 45.31
CA ARG A 518 -7.81 31.94 45.98
C ARG A 518 -7.06 30.74 46.55
N THR A 519 -6.03 30.29 45.86
CA THR A 519 -5.16 29.19 46.30
C THR A 519 -4.32 29.61 47.52
N ALA A 520 -3.82 30.86 47.53
CA ALA A 520 -3.04 31.43 48.62
C ALA A 520 -3.88 31.80 49.87
N THR A 521 -5.18 32.11 49.72
CA THR A 521 -6.05 32.57 50.83
C THR A 521 -6.86 31.46 51.51
N GLY A 522 -6.80 30.21 51.03
CA GLY A 522 -7.14 29.03 51.84
C GLY A 522 -8.61 28.89 52.27
N LEU A 523 -9.59 29.42 51.53
CA LEU A 523 -11.02 29.17 51.77
C LEU A 523 -11.51 27.98 50.96
N GLY A 524 -11.31 26.78 51.50
CA GLY A 524 -11.78 25.53 50.90
C GLY A 524 -10.95 24.33 51.36
N GLY A 525 -11.06 24.01 52.66
CA GLY A 525 -10.21 23.00 53.29
C GLY A 525 -10.27 21.61 52.62
N ARG A 526 -9.11 21.07 52.26
CA ARG A 526 -8.44 19.91 52.93
C ARG A 526 -7.23 19.41 52.10
N ARG A 527 -6.03 19.76 52.58
CA ARG A 527 -4.67 19.16 52.41
C ARG A 527 -4.37 18.20 51.24
N ARG A 528 -3.27 18.50 50.50
CA ARG A 528 -2.22 17.52 50.11
C ARG A 528 -0.85 18.20 49.96
N ARG A 529 0.17 17.65 50.64
CA ARG A 529 1.53 18.22 50.84
C ARG A 529 2.60 17.40 50.11
N PHE A 530 2.33 16.93 48.88
CA PHE A 530 3.24 16.04 48.12
C PHE A 530 3.55 16.47 46.67
N THR A 531 2.88 17.48 46.13
CA THR A 531 3.00 17.86 44.71
C THR A 531 4.17 18.81 44.39
N SER A 532 4.78 19.51 45.36
CA SER A 532 5.70 20.62 45.07
C SER A 532 7.19 20.25 44.87
N ALA A 533 7.67 19.12 45.39
CA ALA A 533 9.06 18.70 45.22
C ALA A 533 9.25 17.91 43.91
N HIS A 534 8.35 16.96 43.64
CA HIS A 534 8.34 16.15 42.44
C HIS A 534 8.16 17.00 41.17
N GLU A 535 7.26 17.99 41.22
CA GLU A 535 7.01 18.89 40.08
C GLU A 535 8.18 19.82 39.79
N ARG A 536 8.85 20.35 40.83
CA ARG A 536 10.08 21.14 40.66
C ARG A 536 11.21 20.31 40.07
N ALA A 537 11.39 19.08 40.55
CA ALA A 537 12.39 18.17 39.99
C ALA A 537 12.09 17.87 38.51
N ARG A 538 10.82 17.66 38.15
CA ARG A 538 10.38 17.39 36.77
C ARG A 538 10.71 18.54 35.83
N ILE A 539 10.37 19.76 36.23
CA ILE A 539 10.65 20.96 35.44
C ILE A 539 12.16 21.17 35.31
N ALA A 540 12.93 20.97 36.39
CA ALA A 540 14.38 21.15 36.38
C ALA A 540 15.11 20.12 35.49
N VAL A 541 14.75 18.84 35.59
CA VAL A 541 15.30 17.74 34.77
C VAL A 541 14.95 17.97 33.30
N ARG A 542 13.69 18.23 32.97
CA ARG A 542 13.25 18.49 31.59
C ARG A 542 13.98 19.68 30.97
N LYS A 543 14.09 20.79 31.71
CA LYS A 543 14.81 22.00 31.24
C LYS A 543 16.29 21.74 31.04
N ALA A 544 16.93 20.97 31.92
CA ALA A 544 18.34 20.64 31.82
C ALA A 544 18.64 19.71 30.63
N ILE A 545 17.81 18.70 30.39
CA ILE A 545 17.92 17.82 29.22
C ILE A 545 17.71 18.63 27.94
N ALA A 546 16.62 19.40 27.84
CA ALA A 546 16.33 20.22 26.66
C ALA A 546 17.47 21.21 26.33
N SER A 547 17.96 21.96 27.32
CA SER A 547 19.08 22.88 27.13
C SER A 547 20.39 22.18 26.74
N THR A 548 20.57 20.91 27.13
CA THR A 548 21.74 20.13 26.74
C THR A 548 21.61 19.64 25.30
N LEU A 549 20.43 19.15 24.91
CA LEU A 549 20.14 18.76 23.53
C LEU A 549 20.23 19.93 22.56
N ASP A 550 19.81 21.14 22.97
CA ASP A 550 20.00 22.36 22.18
C ASP A 550 21.49 22.67 21.97
N ARG A 551 22.35 22.45 22.97
CA ARG A 551 23.81 22.64 22.80
C ARG A 551 24.44 21.60 21.90
N ILE A 552 23.99 20.34 21.97
CA ILE A 552 24.44 19.29 21.05
C ILE A 552 24.01 19.63 19.61
N ASP A 553 22.79 20.14 19.42
CA ASP A 553 22.22 20.48 18.11
C ASP A 553 23.04 21.52 17.33
N HIS A 554 23.68 22.47 18.03
CA HIS A 554 24.55 23.47 17.41
C HIS A 554 25.82 22.87 16.77
N HIS A 555 26.19 21.63 17.13
CA HIS A 555 27.41 20.96 16.68
C HIS A 555 27.14 19.69 15.88
N ASP A 556 26.15 18.90 16.30
CA ASP A 556 25.72 17.66 15.65
C ASP A 556 24.18 17.56 15.72
N ALA A 557 23.54 18.11 14.69
CA ALA A 557 22.09 18.12 14.55
C ALA A 557 21.50 16.70 14.39
N GLN A 558 22.28 15.75 13.86
CA GLN A 558 21.83 14.37 13.70
C GLN A 558 21.78 13.64 15.04
N LEU A 559 22.82 13.80 15.87
CA LEU A 559 22.85 13.25 17.22
C LEU A 559 21.79 13.88 18.12
N ALA A 560 21.60 15.20 18.03
CA ALA A 560 20.56 15.89 18.80
C ALA A 560 19.16 15.42 18.42
N ARG A 561 18.89 15.21 17.12
CA ARG A 561 17.61 14.66 16.64
C ARG A 561 17.39 13.23 17.15
N LEU A 562 18.39 12.35 17.01
CA LEU A 562 18.32 10.98 17.55
C LEU A 562 17.95 10.97 19.03
N LEU A 563 18.62 11.78 19.85
CA LEU A 563 18.36 11.86 21.29
C LEU A 563 16.97 12.44 21.61
N ARG A 564 16.46 13.40 20.82
CA ARG A 564 15.10 13.94 20.98
C ARG A 564 14.03 12.90 20.66
N ASP A 565 14.27 12.06 19.65
CA ASP A 565 13.34 11.03 19.22
C ASP A 565 13.27 9.86 20.21
N THR A 566 14.40 9.55 20.87
CA THR A 566 14.58 8.35 21.71
C THR A 566 14.51 8.62 23.22
N ILE A 567 14.51 9.87 23.67
CA ILE A 567 14.45 10.22 25.10
C ILE A 567 13.10 10.84 25.45
N HIS A 568 12.38 10.17 26.34
CA HIS A 568 11.10 10.63 26.83
C HIS A 568 11.24 11.26 28.22
N THR A 569 10.67 12.46 28.38
CA THR A 569 10.70 13.21 29.64
C THR A 569 9.28 13.42 30.19
N GLY A 570 9.01 12.92 31.38
CA GLY A 570 7.70 12.95 32.05
C GLY A 570 7.84 12.95 33.58
N ALA A 571 6.88 12.37 34.29
CA ALA A 571 7.03 12.11 35.74
C ALA A 571 8.14 11.08 36.04
N SER A 572 8.41 10.20 35.08
CA SER A 572 9.61 9.38 34.92
C SER A 572 10.31 9.77 33.59
N CYS A 573 11.59 9.42 33.47
CA CYS A 573 12.38 9.60 32.26
C CYS A 573 12.87 8.23 31.76
N ARG A 574 12.91 8.03 30.44
CA ARG A 574 13.43 6.80 29.82
C ARG A 574 14.11 7.08 28.48
N TYR A 575 15.06 6.23 28.14
CA TYR A 575 15.68 6.14 26.81
C TYR A 575 15.17 4.88 26.11
N ASP A 576 14.61 5.03 24.91
CA ASP A 576 14.10 3.94 24.07
C ASP A 576 14.93 3.85 22.78
N PRO A 577 15.84 2.86 22.64
CA PRO A 577 16.68 2.74 21.46
C PRO A 577 15.84 2.57 20.19
N ASP A 578 16.20 3.30 19.14
CA ASP A 578 15.57 3.14 17.82
C ASP A 578 16.23 1.99 17.04
N PRO A 579 15.53 0.87 16.76
CA PRO A 579 16.09 -0.26 16.03
C PRO A 579 16.51 0.07 14.59
N SER A 580 15.91 1.11 13.99
CA SER A 580 16.26 1.58 12.64
C SER A 580 17.55 2.43 12.60
N ARG A 581 17.98 2.95 13.76
CA ARG A 581 19.18 3.78 13.93
C ARG A 581 20.03 3.24 15.11
N PRO A 582 20.65 2.06 14.97
CA PRO A 582 21.38 1.43 16.08
C PRO A 582 22.60 2.26 16.50
N VAL A 583 22.73 2.51 17.81
CA VAL A 583 23.83 3.28 18.41
C VAL A 583 24.47 2.53 19.57
N SER A 584 25.80 2.54 19.61
CA SER A 584 26.59 2.03 20.73
C SER A 584 27.15 3.22 21.52
N TRP A 585 26.69 3.40 22.76
CA TRP A 585 27.11 4.51 23.62
C TRP A 585 28.37 4.19 24.42
N LEU A 586 29.42 5.01 24.26
CA LEU A 586 30.60 5.00 25.11
C LEU A 586 30.40 5.99 26.26
N LEU A 587 30.00 5.45 27.42
CA LEU A 587 29.64 6.22 28.61
C LEU A 587 30.78 6.34 29.64
N ASP A 588 31.85 5.58 29.46
CA ASP A 588 33.07 5.62 30.26
C ASP A 588 34.27 5.92 29.35
N THR A 589 35.28 6.59 29.89
CA THR A 589 36.51 6.90 29.16
C THR A 589 37.19 5.59 28.76
N PRO A 590 37.45 5.35 27.47
CA PRO A 590 38.12 4.13 27.04
C PRO A 590 39.50 4.04 27.69
N LYS A 591 39.80 2.94 28.39
CA LYS A 591 41.13 2.69 28.94
C LYS A 591 42.10 2.54 27.76
N SER A 592 43.15 3.34 27.73
CA SER A 592 44.25 3.15 26.79
C SER A 592 44.82 1.74 26.98
N GLU A 593 44.75 0.91 25.95
CA GLU A 593 45.53 -0.33 25.88
C GLU A 593 47.00 0.08 25.77
N GLU A 594 47.79 -0.25 26.80
CA GLU A 594 49.26 -0.18 26.77
C GLU A 594 49.87 -1.29 25.89
#